data_AF-A0AAD9J6C1-F1
#
_entry.id   AF-A0AAD9J6C1-F1
#
_cell.length_a   1.000
_cell.length_b   1.000
_cell.length_c   1.000
_cell.angle_alpha   90.00
_cell.angle_beta   90.00
_cell.angle_gamma   90.00
#
_symmetry.space_group_name_H-M   'P 1'
#
loop_
_entity.id
_entity.type
_entity.pdbx_description
1 polymer ?
#
loop_
_entity_poly.entity_id
_entity_poly.type
_entity_poly.pdbx_seq_one_letter_code
_entity_poly.pdbx_strand_id
1 'polypeptide(L)'
;DATPTYFCHQGDLSLLPGNRGLPEPGYTLAHTLYRLFPKTRLIIILRHPTDRLYSHYHHLLTNRTPLSPEAFHQNALTWIDKMERCLKRDSLKSCVFNQTFLNKFNLMPLTYSMYYPFAKTWLEVFPRKQICFIKSEDFYINRTLVMTEIFSFLGLDPRRRIEADDEHDQYNTQYRSTMLSKTRDLLDKYFRPLNHKLADLVNDVRFRFERG
;
A
#
# COMPACT_ATOMS: atom_id res chain seq x y z
N ASP A 1 8.10 10.47 7.48
CA ASP A 1 8.56 10.56 6.10
C ASP A 1 7.69 9.65 5.23
N ALA A 2 6.94 10.21 4.27
CA ALA A 2 5.95 9.50 3.46
C ALA A 2 6.49 9.27 2.04
N THR A 3 7.72 8.78 1.94
CA THR A 3 8.28 8.36 0.66
C THR A 3 7.34 7.31 0.03
N PRO A 4 6.97 7.45 -1.25
CA PRO A 4 6.22 6.40 -1.93
C PRO A 4 7.00 5.10 -1.82
N THR A 5 6.45 4.12 -1.11
CA THR A 5 7.07 2.80 -1.01
C THR A 5 7.24 2.25 -2.42
N TYR A 6 8.46 1.84 -2.80
CA TYR A 6 8.75 1.14 -4.05
C TYR A 6 7.77 -0.03 -4.33
N PHE A 7 7.17 -0.57 -3.27
CA PHE A 7 6.07 -1.53 -3.33
C PHE A 7 4.92 -1.09 -4.28
N CYS A 8 4.33 0.08 -4.06
CA CYS A 8 3.24 0.63 -4.90
C CYS A 8 3.72 1.61 -5.97
N HIS A 9 4.81 2.33 -5.71
CA HIS A 9 5.36 3.31 -6.63
C HIS A 9 6.46 2.68 -7.48
N GLN A 10 6.06 2.22 -8.66
CA GLN A 10 6.88 1.39 -9.53
C GLN A 10 7.66 2.19 -10.59
N GLY A 11 7.60 3.52 -10.57
CA GLY A 11 8.11 4.37 -11.65
C GLY A 11 7.37 4.14 -12.97
N ASP A 12 7.77 4.86 -14.02
CA ASP A 12 7.16 4.69 -15.34
C ASP A 12 7.60 3.38 -15.99
N LEU A 13 6.76 2.35 -15.82
CA LEU A 13 6.98 1.02 -16.36
C LEU A 13 6.97 0.99 -17.89
N SER A 14 6.44 2.01 -18.58
CA SER A 14 6.49 2.09 -20.05
C SER A 14 7.91 2.33 -20.57
N LEU A 15 8.80 2.86 -19.73
CA LEU A 15 10.22 3.06 -20.06
C LEU A 15 11.00 1.74 -20.13
N LEU A 16 10.49 0.66 -19.53
CA LEU A 16 11.12 -0.65 -19.62
C LEU A 16 10.87 -1.25 -21.02
N PRO A 17 11.92 -1.53 -21.83
CA PRO A 17 11.74 -2.02 -23.20
C PRO A 17 10.89 -3.29 -23.31
N GLY A 18 10.96 -4.16 -22.29
CA GLY A 18 10.17 -5.39 -22.21
C GLY A 18 8.66 -5.18 -22.03
N ASN A 19 8.21 -3.95 -21.78
CA ASN A 19 6.78 -3.61 -21.66
C ASN A 19 6.20 -2.96 -22.93
N ARG A 20 7.00 -2.69 -23.97
CA ARG A 20 6.52 -2.02 -25.18
C ARG A 20 5.48 -2.88 -25.90
N GLY A 21 4.34 -2.28 -26.21
CA GLY A 21 3.24 -2.94 -26.94
C GLY A 21 2.44 -3.95 -26.12
N LEU A 22 2.75 -4.14 -24.82
CA LEU A 22 1.96 -5.00 -23.96
C LEU A 22 0.73 -4.26 -23.40
N PRO A 23 -0.42 -4.95 -23.28
CA PRO A 23 -1.63 -4.37 -22.71
C PRO A 23 -1.54 -4.17 -21.18
N GLU A 24 -0.63 -4.87 -20.52
CA GLU A 24 -0.29 -4.71 -19.11
C GLU A 24 1.23 -4.89 -18.91
N PRO A 25 1.84 -4.32 -17.86
CA PRO A 25 3.27 -4.47 -17.64
C PRO A 25 3.63 -5.95 -17.39
N GLY A 26 4.48 -6.50 -18.27
CA GLY A 26 5.08 -7.82 -18.09
C GLY A 26 6.26 -7.80 -17.13
N TYR A 27 6.99 -6.68 -17.09
CA TYR A 27 8.12 -6.44 -16.20
C TYR A 27 7.84 -5.26 -15.28
N THR A 28 8.29 -5.38 -14.04
CA THR A 28 8.05 -4.42 -12.95
C THR A 28 9.34 -4.16 -12.18
N LEU A 29 9.33 -3.23 -11.22
CA LEU A 29 10.50 -2.98 -10.37
C LEU A 29 10.96 -4.24 -9.63
N ALA A 30 10.03 -5.13 -9.27
CA ALA A 30 10.35 -6.41 -8.66
C ALA A 30 11.27 -7.25 -9.55
N HIS A 31 11.01 -7.31 -10.86
CA HIS A 31 11.85 -8.04 -11.83
C HIS A 31 13.26 -7.47 -11.89
N THR A 32 13.38 -6.15 -11.94
CA THR A 32 14.68 -5.45 -11.94
C THR A 32 15.46 -5.75 -10.65
N LEU A 33 14.81 -5.64 -9.50
CA LEU A 33 15.45 -5.89 -8.20
C LEU A 33 15.87 -7.34 -8.04
N TYR A 34 15.04 -8.30 -8.47
CA TYR A 34 15.39 -9.72 -8.39
C TYR A 34 16.58 -10.07 -9.29
N ARG A 35 16.65 -9.48 -10.49
CA ARG A 35 17.78 -9.69 -11.41
C ARG A 35 19.10 -9.19 -10.83
N LEU A 36 19.08 -8.05 -10.15
CA LEU A 36 20.28 -7.45 -9.56
C LEU A 36 20.65 -8.09 -8.21
N PHE A 37 19.65 -8.40 -7.38
CA PHE A 37 19.81 -8.86 -6.01
C PHE A 37 18.86 -10.02 -5.68
N PRO A 38 19.09 -11.22 -6.26
CA PRO A 38 18.14 -12.34 -6.17
C PRO A 38 17.97 -12.89 -4.75
N LYS A 39 18.91 -12.61 -3.84
CA LYS A 39 18.89 -13.06 -2.44
C LYS A 39 18.29 -12.03 -1.47
N THR A 40 17.79 -10.89 -1.97
CA THR A 40 17.23 -9.81 -1.13
C THR A 40 16.07 -10.31 -0.28
N ARG A 41 16.03 -9.87 0.97
CA ARG A 41 14.86 -10.02 1.86
C ARG A 41 14.11 -8.69 1.90
N LEU A 42 12.80 -8.74 1.70
CA LEU A 42 11.93 -7.59 1.59
C LEU A 42 11.01 -7.55 2.80
N ILE A 43 10.90 -6.39 3.45
CA ILE A 43 9.92 -6.15 4.51
C ILE A 43 8.91 -5.14 3.96
N ILE A 44 7.64 -5.54 3.96
CA ILE A 44 6.52 -4.75 3.44
C ILE A 44 5.59 -4.43 4.60
N ILE A 45 5.54 -3.16 4.99
CA ILE A 45 4.68 -2.69 6.08
C ILE A 45 3.40 -2.12 5.46
N LEU A 46 2.26 -2.70 5.83
CA LEU A 46 0.93 -2.30 5.35
C LEU A 46 0.11 -1.73 6.50
N ARG A 47 -0.58 -0.63 6.23
CA ARG A 47 -1.55 -0.01 7.15
C ARG A 47 -2.97 -0.27 6.66
N HIS A 48 -3.96 -0.18 7.53
CA HIS A 48 -5.37 -0.17 7.15
C HIS A 48 -5.58 0.73 5.91
N PRO A 49 -6.13 0.21 4.80
CA PRO A 49 -6.09 0.89 3.50
C PRO A 49 -6.86 2.22 3.52
N THR A 50 -7.99 2.29 4.22
CA THR A 50 -8.74 3.54 4.41
C THR A 50 -7.95 4.62 5.16
N ASP A 51 -7.25 4.24 6.24
CA ASP A 51 -6.40 5.16 7.00
C ASP A 51 -5.18 5.61 6.20
N ARG A 52 -4.58 4.69 5.44
CA ARG A 52 -3.48 4.95 4.53
C ARG A 52 -3.90 5.94 3.42
N LEU A 53 -5.05 5.70 2.80
CA LEU A 53 -5.61 6.58 1.78
C LEU A 53 -5.83 7.99 2.34
N TYR A 54 -6.46 8.09 3.50
CA TYR A 54 -6.74 9.38 4.13
C TYR A 54 -5.45 10.13 4.50
N SER A 55 -4.47 9.41 5.04
CA SER A 55 -3.15 9.96 5.32
C SER A 55 -2.47 10.48 4.05
N HIS A 56 -2.58 9.74 2.93
CA HIS A 56 -2.00 10.13 1.66
C HIS A 56 -2.70 11.37 1.08
N TYR A 57 -4.03 11.44 1.14
CA TYR A 57 -4.81 12.61 0.72
C TYR A 57 -4.37 13.88 1.46
N HIS A 58 -4.25 13.82 2.79
CA HIS A 58 -3.78 14.93 3.60
C HIS A 58 -2.34 15.32 3.26
N HIS A 59 -1.44 14.35 3.07
CA HIS A 59 -0.05 14.65 2.70
C HIS A 59 0.08 15.37 1.33
N LEU A 60 -0.75 15.01 0.35
CA LEU A 60 -0.68 15.65 -0.99
C LEU A 60 -1.24 17.07 -1.02
N LEU A 61 -2.20 17.39 -0.14
CA LEU A 61 -2.98 18.63 -0.24
C LEU A 61 -2.75 19.63 0.90
N THR A 62 -2.00 19.26 1.93
CA THR A 62 -1.62 20.13 3.06
C THR A 62 -0.90 21.41 2.63
N ASN A 63 -0.27 21.44 1.46
CA ASN A 63 0.40 22.64 0.93
C ASN A 63 -0.49 23.54 0.06
N ARG A 64 -1.80 23.24 -0.13
CA ARG A 64 -2.61 23.93 -1.17
C ARG A 64 -4.01 24.38 -0.77
N THR A 65 -4.70 23.76 0.19
CA THR A 65 -6.11 24.12 0.51
C THR A 65 -6.54 23.59 1.89
N PRO A 66 -7.39 24.27 2.65
CA PRO A 66 -8.06 23.67 3.80
C PRO A 66 -8.87 22.43 3.37
N LEU A 67 -8.58 21.29 4.00
CA LEU A 67 -9.19 20.00 3.66
C LEU A 67 -10.38 19.71 4.58
N SER A 68 -11.59 19.74 4.02
CA SER A 68 -12.78 19.32 4.75
C SER A 68 -13.03 17.81 4.59
N PRO A 69 -13.60 17.15 5.62
CA PRO A 69 -14.06 15.77 5.52
C PRO A 69 -15.03 15.53 4.34
N GLU A 70 -15.82 16.53 3.96
CA GLU A 70 -16.75 16.50 2.83
C GLU A 70 -16.02 16.49 1.49
N ALA A 71 -14.97 17.32 1.33
CA ALA A 71 -14.15 17.33 0.14
C ALA A 71 -13.45 15.98 -0.05
N PHE A 72 -12.97 15.37 1.04
CA PHE A 72 -12.42 14.02 1.00
C PHE A 72 -13.46 12.98 0.55
N HIS A 73 -14.70 13.06 1.06
CA HIS A 73 -15.79 12.18 0.65
C HIS A 73 -16.09 12.25 -0.86
N GLN A 74 -16.17 13.48 -1.41
CA GLN A 74 -16.42 13.66 -2.85
C GLN A 74 -15.26 13.14 -3.72
N ASN A 75 -14.03 13.32 -3.26
CA ASN A 75 -12.86 12.74 -3.93
C ASN A 75 -12.90 11.21 -3.90
N ALA A 76 -13.23 10.60 -2.75
CA ALA A 76 -13.36 9.14 -2.63
C ALA A 76 -14.41 8.58 -3.60
N LEU A 77 -15.60 9.20 -3.70
CA LEU A 77 -16.64 8.81 -4.65
C LEU A 77 -16.15 8.93 -6.11
N THR A 78 -15.50 10.05 -6.45
CA THR A 78 -14.96 10.28 -7.79
C THR A 78 -13.90 9.25 -8.16
N TRP A 79 -12.98 8.95 -7.24
CA TRP A 79 -11.92 7.97 -7.49
C TRP A 79 -12.47 6.57 -7.68
N ILE A 80 -13.43 6.15 -6.85
CA ILE A 80 -14.13 4.87 -6.99
C ILE A 80 -14.81 4.79 -8.35
N ASP A 81 -15.60 5.79 -8.75
CA ASP A 81 -16.27 5.81 -10.06
C ASP A 81 -15.28 5.67 -11.23
N LYS A 82 -14.17 6.42 -11.21
CA LYS A 82 -13.14 6.32 -12.25
C LYS A 82 -12.50 4.94 -12.29
N MET A 83 -12.17 4.38 -11.14
CA MET A 83 -11.57 3.04 -11.05
C MET A 83 -12.55 1.97 -11.55
N GLU A 84 -13.80 1.99 -11.10
CA GLU A 84 -14.83 1.04 -11.54
C GLU A 84 -15.10 1.12 -13.05
N ARG A 85 -15.09 2.33 -13.64
CA ARG A 85 -15.19 2.48 -15.10
C ARG A 85 -14.00 1.87 -15.84
N CYS A 86 -12.80 1.93 -15.27
CA CYS A 86 -11.64 1.23 -15.84
C CYS A 86 -11.81 -0.29 -15.71
N LEU A 87 -12.18 -0.79 -14.54
CA LEU A 87 -12.35 -2.22 -14.26
C LEU A 87 -13.45 -2.90 -15.09
N LYS A 88 -14.41 -2.13 -15.63
CA LYS A 88 -15.41 -2.63 -16.60
C LYS A 88 -14.82 -2.91 -17.99
N ARG A 89 -13.69 -2.30 -18.33
CA ARG A 89 -13.08 -2.36 -19.66
C ARG A 89 -11.77 -3.15 -19.67
N ASP A 90 -11.03 -3.08 -18.57
CA ASP A 90 -9.65 -3.54 -18.46
C ASP A 90 -9.43 -4.38 -17.19
N SER A 91 -8.30 -5.10 -17.15
CA SER A 91 -7.92 -5.88 -15.97
C SER A 91 -7.53 -4.98 -14.79
N LEU A 92 -7.64 -5.51 -13.57
CA LEU A 92 -7.18 -4.82 -12.35
C LEU A 92 -5.72 -4.37 -12.47
N LYS A 93 -4.86 -5.21 -13.06
CA LYS A 93 -3.44 -4.91 -13.26
C LYS A 93 -3.27 -3.78 -14.28
N SER A 94 -3.98 -3.79 -15.40
CA SER A 94 -3.95 -2.69 -16.37
C SER A 94 -4.37 -1.36 -15.71
N CYS A 95 -5.48 -1.33 -14.99
CA CYS A 95 -5.97 -0.11 -14.34
C CYS A 95 -5.04 0.43 -13.25
N VAL A 96 -4.46 -0.44 -12.41
CA VAL A 96 -3.62 -0.05 -11.27
C VAL A 96 -2.21 0.36 -11.69
N PHE A 97 -1.69 -0.17 -12.80
CA PHE A 97 -0.34 0.15 -13.27
C PHE A 97 -0.30 1.17 -14.41
N ASN A 98 -1.45 1.64 -14.92
CA ASN A 98 -1.51 2.69 -15.93
C ASN A 98 -1.24 4.09 -15.33
N GLN A 99 0.03 4.50 -15.30
CA GLN A 99 0.43 5.78 -14.71
C GLN A 99 -0.25 6.99 -15.34
N THR A 100 -0.42 7.00 -16.66
CA THR A 100 -1.10 8.10 -17.37
C THR A 100 -2.54 8.26 -16.87
N PHE A 101 -3.26 7.16 -16.72
CA PHE A 101 -4.61 7.14 -16.15
C PHE A 101 -4.62 7.61 -14.69
N LEU A 102 -3.70 7.10 -13.87
CA LEU A 102 -3.64 7.45 -12.45
C LEU A 102 -3.33 8.94 -12.23
N ASN A 103 -2.39 9.50 -12.98
CA ASN A 103 -2.01 10.91 -12.89
C ASN A 103 -3.12 11.82 -13.39
N LYS A 104 -3.77 11.47 -14.52
CA LYS A 104 -4.88 12.24 -15.10
C LYS A 104 -6.04 12.44 -14.12
N PHE A 105 -6.32 11.45 -13.26
CA PHE A 105 -7.45 11.46 -12.34
C PHE A 105 -7.04 11.54 -10.86
N ASN A 106 -5.77 11.80 -10.56
CA ASN A 106 -5.22 11.84 -9.20
C ASN A 106 -5.58 10.60 -8.36
N LEU A 107 -5.53 9.41 -8.96
CA LEU A 107 -6.01 8.16 -8.35
C LEU A 107 -4.99 7.49 -7.41
N MET A 108 -3.76 8.01 -7.29
CA MET A 108 -2.71 7.42 -6.46
C MET A 108 -3.12 7.16 -5.00
N PRO A 109 -3.89 8.01 -4.30
CA PRO A 109 -4.36 7.71 -2.95
C PRO A 109 -5.21 6.43 -2.89
N LEU A 110 -6.15 6.28 -3.83
CA LEU A 110 -7.00 5.10 -3.92
C LEU A 110 -6.18 3.88 -4.33
N THR A 111 -5.44 3.95 -5.43
CA THR A 111 -4.79 2.78 -6.02
C THR A 111 -3.68 2.24 -5.15
N TYR A 112 -2.88 3.11 -4.51
CA TYR A 112 -1.81 2.60 -3.67
C TYR A 112 -2.37 1.88 -2.44
N SER A 113 -3.57 2.24 -1.99
CA SER A 113 -4.27 1.54 -0.91
C SER A 113 -4.87 0.19 -1.35
N MET A 114 -4.87 -0.13 -2.65
CA MET A 114 -5.22 -1.44 -3.20
C MET A 114 -3.97 -2.35 -3.20
N TYR A 115 -3.63 -2.95 -2.07
CA TYR A 115 -2.36 -3.67 -1.91
C TYR A 115 -2.26 -4.98 -2.73
N TYR A 116 -3.36 -5.69 -2.92
CA TYR A 116 -3.40 -7.00 -3.61
C TYR A 116 -2.67 -7.03 -4.97
N PRO A 117 -2.96 -6.15 -5.95
CA PRO A 117 -2.29 -6.18 -7.25
C PRO A 117 -0.77 -6.01 -7.14
N PHE A 118 -0.30 -5.19 -6.19
CA PHE A 118 1.14 -5.03 -5.94
C PHE A 118 1.71 -6.29 -5.29
N ALA A 119 1.11 -6.77 -4.19
CA ALA A 119 1.57 -7.97 -3.50
C ALA A 119 1.68 -9.18 -4.44
N LYS A 120 0.67 -9.37 -5.31
CA LYS A 120 0.66 -10.43 -6.34
C LYS A 120 1.87 -10.30 -7.27
N THR A 121 2.09 -9.11 -7.81
CA THR A 121 3.22 -8.82 -8.72
C THR A 121 4.58 -9.08 -8.06
N TRP A 122 4.74 -8.73 -6.79
CA TRP A 122 6.00 -8.97 -6.07
C TRP A 122 6.21 -10.46 -5.77
N LEU A 123 5.15 -11.19 -5.40
CA LEU A 123 5.19 -12.63 -5.13
C LEU A 123 5.32 -13.50 -6.38
N GLU A 124 4.96 -12.99 -7.56
CA GLU A 124 5.25 -13.63 -8.85
C GLU A 124 6.75 -13.67 -9.17
N VAL A 125 7.54 -12.77 -8.57
CA VAL A 125 8.98 -12.63 -8.84
C VAL A 125 9.83 -13.14 -7.67
N PHE A 126 9.53 -12.70 -6.46
CA PHE A 126 10.28 -13.09 -5.26
C PHE A 126 9.61 -14.27 -4.56
N PRO A 127 10.38 -15.31 -4.18
CA PRO A 127 9.88 -16.39 -3.34
C PRO A 127 9.22 -15.85 -2.06
N ARG A 128 8.09 -16.44 -1.64
CA ARG A 128 7.34 -16.03 -0.42
C ARG A 128 8.21 -15.90 0.83
N LYS A 129 9.22 -16.78 0.98
CA LYS A 129 10.18 -16.77 2.11
C LYS A 129 11.11 -15.56 2.13
N GLN A 130 11.21 -14.81 1.03
CA GLN A 130 12.00 -13.58 0.92
C GLN A 130 11.17 -12.32 1.18
N ILE A 131 9.88 -12.45 1.48
CA ILE A 131 9.00 -11.31 1.77
C ILE A 131 8.39 -11.50 3.15
N CYS A 132 8.57 -10.52 4.01
CA CYS A 132 7.89 -10.39 5.30
C CYS A 132 6.83 -9.30 5.19
N PHE A 133 5.57 -9.64 5.47
CA PHE A 133 4.48 -8.66 5.51
C PHE A 133 4.18 -8.32 6.96
N ILE A 134 4.21 -7.04 7.29
CA ILE A 134 3.93 -6.52 8.63
C ILE A 134 2.71 -5.61 8.56
N LYS A 135 1.81 -5.75 9.53
CA LYS A 135 0.71 -4.80 9.74
C LYS A 135 1.21 -3.68 10.64
N SER A 136 1.09 -2.44 10.18
CA SER A 136 1.62 -1.27 10.91
C SER A 136 1.01 -1.10 12.29
N GLU A 137 -0.27 -1.43 12.44
CA GLU A 137 -1.02 -1.37 13.69
C GLU A 137 -0.42 -2.32 14.75
N ASP A 138 0.06 -3.49 14.33
CA ASP A 138 0.69 -4.46 15.24
C ASP A 138 2.01 -3.91 15.81
N PHE A 139 2.74 -3.09 15.03
CA PHE A 139 3.96 -2.44 15.49
C PHE A 139 3.68 -1.39 16.57
N TYR A 140 2.57 -0.65 16.45
CA TYR A 140 2.16 0.32 17.48
C TYR A 140 1.59 -0.37 18.74
N ILE A 141 0.95 -1.53 18.59
CA ILE A 141 0.39 -2.30 19.72
C ILE A 141 1.49 -3.05 20.48
N ASN A 142 2.37 -3.75 19.76
CA ASN A 142 3.42 -4.57 20.36
C ASN A 142 4.70 -4.53 19.52
N ARG A 143 5.45 -3.42 19.69
CA ARG A 143 6.73 -3.17 19.02
C ARG A 143 7.72 -4.31 19.21
N THR A 144 7.85 -4.84 20.43
CA THR A 144 8.78 -5.95 20.74
C THR A 144 8.48 -7.18 19.90
N LEU A 145 7.21 -7.60 19.84
CA LEU A 145 6.82 -8.79 19.07
C LEU A 145 7.13 -8.63 17.58
N VAL A 146 6.78 -7.48 17.00
CA VAL A 146 7.04 -7.20 15.57
C VAL A 146 8.55 -7.15 15.29
N MET A 147 9.35 -6.57 16.17
CA MET A 147 10.81 -6.55 16.00
C MET A 147 11.43 -7.95 16.11
N THR A 148 10.93 -8.81 17.00
CA THR A 148 11.34 -10.22 17.09
C THR A 148 11.02 -10.97 15.79
N GLU A 149 9.86 -10.74 15.18
CA GLU A 149 9.49 -11.30 13.87
C GLU A 149 10.44 -10.83 12.76
N ILE A 150 10.72 -9.52 12.70
CA ILE A 150 11.65 -8.92 11.73
C ILE A 150 13.07 -9.49 11.89
N PHE A 151 13.59 -9.58 13.11
CA PHE A 151 14.92 -10.15 13.35
C PHE A 151 15.01 -11.61 12.96
N SER A 152 14.00 -12.41 13.31
CA SER A 152 13.92 -13.80 12.89
C SER A 152 13.93 -13.92 11.35
N PHE A 153 13.12 -13.10 10.67
CA PHE A 153 13.08 -13.04 9.22
C PHE A 153 14.41 -12.62 8.59
N LEU A 154 15.16 -11.71 9.23
CA LEU A 154 16.49 -11.27 8.81
C LEU A 154 17.61 -12.25 9.21
N GLY A 155 17.30 -13.31 9.96
CA GLY A 155 18.29 -14.28 10.45
C GLY A 155 19.21 -13.70 11.53
N LEU A 156 18.71 -12.72 12.28
CA LEU A 156 19.38 -12.10 13.43
C LEU A 156 18.86 -12.71 14.74
N ASP A 157 19.56 -12.48 15.86
CA ASP A 157 19.09 -12.92 17.18
C ASP A 157 17.73 -12.25 17.51
N PRO A 158 16.63 -13.01 17.67
CA PRO A 158 15.31 -12.46 17.95
C PRO A 158 15.19 -11.76 19.31
N ARG A 159 16.16 -11.99 20.21
CA ARG A 159 16.25 -11.38 21.56
C ARG A 159 16.99 -10.06 21.56
N ARG A 160 17.53 -9.63 20.41
CA ARG A 160 18.21 -8.34 20.30
C ARG A 160 17.27 -7.24 20.75
N ARG A 161 17.72 -6.42 21.70
CA ARG A 161 16.95 -5.27 22.17
C ARG A 161 17.30 -4.08 21.29
N ILE A 162 16.28 -3.31 20.91
CA ILE A 162 16.47 -1.98 20.36
C ILE A 162 16.25 -1.04 21.52
N GLU A 163 17.27 -0.25 21.85
CA GLU A 163 17.10 0.93 22.68
C GLU A 163 16.28 1.90 21.84
N ALA A 164 14.98 2.02 22.14
CA ALA A 164 14.12 3.00 21.49
C ALA A 164 14.16 4.27 22.34
N ASP A 165 14.54 5.39 21.74
CA ASP A 165 14.20 6.70 22.30
C ASP A 165 12.69 6.87 22.19
N ASP A 166 11.99 6.73 23.31
CA ASP A 166 10.54 6.98 23.41
C ASP A 166 10.20 8.47 23.14
N GLU A 167 11.20 9.35 23.04
CA GLU A 167 11.04 10.78 22.80
C GLU A 167 10.51 11.14 21.39
N HIS A 168 10.53 10.20 20.44
CA HIS A 168 10.09 10.44 19.06
C HIS A 168 8.76 9.78 18.67
N ASP A 169 7.90 9.40 19.63
CA ASP A 169 6.52 8.95 19.33
C ASP A 169 5.58 10.09 18.85
N GLN A 170 6.12 11.29 18.59
CA GLN A 170 5.40 12.38 17.92
C GLN A 170 5.44 12.28 16.38
N TYR A 171 4.99 11.16 15.80
CA TYR A 171 4.85 11.09 14.34
C TYR A 171 3.40 11.38 13.88
N ASN A 172 3.19 12.62 13.42
CA ASN A 172 2.12 13.06 12.51
C ASN A 172 0.65 12.87 12.95
N THR A 173 0.35 12.97 14.24
CA THR A 173 -1.02 13.20 14.74
C THR A 173 -1.48 14.65 14.61
N GLN A 174 -0.63 15.52 14.05
CA GLN A 174 -0.88 16.96 13.92
C GLN A 174 -2.13 17.22 13.07
N TYR A 175 -3.25 17.46 13.76
CA TYR A 175 -4.45 18.15 13.30
C TYR A 175 -5.07 17.68 11.97
N ARG A 176 -5.23 16.37 11.77
CA ARG A 176 -6.11 15.90 10.69
C ARG A 176 -7.55 15.90 11.22
N SER A 177 -8.43 16.64 10.53
CA SER A 177 -9.88 16.50 10.75
C SER A 177 -10.25 15.01 10.68
N THR A 178 -11.24 14.58 11.46
CA THR A 178 -11.69 13.19 11.38
C THR A 178 -12.48 13.00 10.10
N MET A 179 -12.20 11.95 9.33
CA MET A 179 -13.01 11.61 8.15
C MET A 179 -14.47 11.33 8.57
N LEU A 180 -15.43 11.61 7.69
CA LEU A 180 -16.82 11.26 7.95
C LEU A 180 -16.97 9.74 8.09
N SER A 181 -17.78 9.27 9.05
CA SER A 181 -18.08 7.85 9.26
C SER A 181 -18.57 7.18 7.97
N LYS A 182 -19.51 7.81 7.27
CA LYS A 182 -20.01 7.33 5.96
C LYS A 182 -18.91 7.14 4.92
N THR A 183 -17.85 7.95 4.95
CA THR A 183 -16.71 7.82 4.02
C THR A 183 -15.86 6.62 4.38
N ARG A 184 -15.67 6.37 5.68
CA ARG A 184 -14.98 5.17 6.13
C ARG A 184 -15.73 3.92 5.70
N ASP A 185 -17.03 3.84 6.01
CA ASP A 185 -17.83 2.65 5.71
C ASP A 185 -17.83 2.35 4.20
N LEU A 186 -17.91 3.40 3.37
CA LEU A 186 -17.78 3.31 1.92
C LEU A 186 -16.43 2.69 1.50
N LEU A 187 -15.32 3.23 2.02
CA LEU A 187 -13.97 2.79 1.66
C LEU A 187 -13.64 1.39 2.20
N ASP A 188 -14.03 1.09 3.43
CA ASP A 188 -13.84 -0.23 4.05
C ASP A 188 -14.61 -1.30 3.26
N LYS A 189 -15.83 -0.99 2.84
CA LYS A 189 -16.61 -1.85 1.93
C LYS A 189 -15.94 -2.01 0.57
N TYR A 190 -15.40 -0.92 0.00
CA TYR A 190 -14.72 -0.94 -1.29
C TYR A 190 -13.45 -1.80 -1.28
N PHE A 191 -12.62 -1.69 -0.23
CA PHE A 191 -11.36 -2.43 -0.13
C PHE A 191 -11.54 -3.88 0.28
N ARG A 192 -12.61 -4.23 1.00
CA ARG A 192 -12.87 -5.59 1.52
C ARG A 192 -12.56 -6.72 0.53
N PRO A 193 -13.11 -6.77 -0.70
CA PRO A 193 -12.83 -7.87 -1.62
C PRO A 193 -11.34 -8.00 -1.97
N LEU A 194 -10.60 -6.90 -2.06
CA LEU A 194 -9.17 -6.92 -2.33
C LEU A 194 -8.34 -7.29 -1.09
N ASN A 195 -8.78 -6.88 0.10
CA ASN A 195 -8.15 -7.25 1.36
C ASN A 195 -8.27 -8.76 1.62
N HIS A 196 -9.42 -9.37 1.29
CA HIS A 196 -9.58 -10.82 1.40
C HIS A 196 -8.63 -11.55 0.43
N LYS A 197 -8.58 -11.12 -0.84
CA LYS A 197 -7.61 -11.66 -1.80
C LYS A 197 -6.16 -11.49 -1.35
N LEU A 198 -5.82 -10.36 -0.71
CA LEU A 198 -4.51 -10.13 -0.13
C LEU A 198 -4.23 -11.10 1.02
N ALA A 199 -5.16 -11.23 1.97
CA ALA A 199 -5.02 -12.12 3.12
C ALA A 199 -4.81 -13.57 2.69
N ASP A 200 -5.57 -14.03 1.69
CA ASP A 200 -5.44 -15.38 1.13
C ASP A 200 -4.08 -15.53 0.40
N LEU A 201 -3.67 -14.53 -0.39
CA LEU A 201 -2.40 -14.53 -1.11
C LEU A 201 -1.17 -14.59 -0.18
N VAL A 202 -1.21 -13.87 0.94
CA VAL A 202 -0.09 -13.82 1.89
C VAL A 202 -0.20 -14.87 3.00
N ASN A 203 -1.31 -15.62 3.03
CA ASN A 203 -1.71 -16.60 4.02
C ASN A 203 -1.73 -16.03 5.45
N ASP A 204 -2.36 -14.87 5.64
CA ASP A 204 -2.50 -14.21 6.93
C ASP A 204 -3.78 -13.37 7.00
N VAL A 205 -4.71 -13.81 7.86
CA VAL A 205 -6.04 -13.20 8.03
C VAL A 205 -6.00 -11.77 8.57
N ARG A 206 -4.90 -11.34 9.21
CA ARG A 206 -4.75 -9.97 9.73
C ARG A 206 -4.84 -8.92 8.62
N PHE A 207 -4.49 -9.29 7.38
CA PHE A 207 -4.56 -8.43 6.20
C PHE A 207 -5.96 -8.34 5.57
N ARG A 208 -7.00 -8.93 6.17
CA ARG A 208 -8.39 -8.60 5.85
C ARG A 208 -8.75 -7.17 6.30
N PHE A 209 -8.02 -6.66 7.30
CA PHE A 209 -8.26 -5.37 7.94
C PHE A 209 -9.70 -5.23 8.50
N GLU A 210 -10.27 -6.34 8.94
CA GLU A 210 -11.56 -6.31 9.65
C GLU A 210 -11.35 -5.70 11.04
N ARG A 211 -12.32 -4.89 11.48
CA ARG A 211 -12.36 -4.40 12.84
C ARG A 211 -12.83 -5.54 13.74
N GLY A 212 -12.02 -5.87 14.75
CA GLY A 212 -12.44 -6.73 15.85
C GLY A 212 -13.45 -6.05 16.76
#